data_AF-M3YYI0-F1
#
_entry.id   AF-M3YYI0-F1
#
_cell.length_a   1.000
_cell.length_b   1.000
_cell.length_c   1.000
_cell.angle_alpha   90.00
_cell.angle_beta   90.00
_cell.angle_gamma   90.00
#
_symmetry.space_group_name_H-M   'P 1'
#
loop_
_entity.id
_entity.type
_entity.pdbx_description
1 polymer ?
#
loop_
_entity_poly.entity_id
_entity_poly.type
_entity_poly.pdbx_seq_one_letter_code
_entity_poly.pdbx_strand_id
1 'polypeptide(L)'
;MRKKSGPTFQSTEKNVTEDAQTENVMANLSNAYASDLLPSKDGKDLIKCFLLQVVNILLHYIKKSFDVKSKILDFHHPHQLLEGLDGFNLELSDHPESLEQLLVDCTDTLKYSVKTGDFQIDELEL
;
A
#
# COMPACT_ATOMS: atom_id res chain seq x y z
N MET A 1 46.03 -31.12 13.48
CA MET A 1 44.99 -30.10 13.71
C MET A 1 44.75 -29.35 12.40
N ARG A 2 43.64 -29.62 11.69
CA ARG A 2 43.30 -28.99 10.40
C ARG A 2 42.29 -27.85 10.66
N LYS A 3 42.65 -26.61 10.34
CA LYS A 3 41.72 -25.46 10.33
C LYS A 3 40.85 -25.56 9.08
N LYS A 4 39.53 -25.64 9.22
CA LYS A 4 38.58 -25.47 8.11
C LYS A 4 38.12 -24.01 8.10
N SER A 5 38.46 -23.28 7.04
CA SER A 5 37.88 -21.98 6.70
C SER A 5 36.51 -22.20 6.07
N GLY A 6 35.45 -21.71 6.72
CA GLY A 6 34.13 -21.58 6.09
C GLY A 6 34.09 -20.36 5.15
N PRO A 7 33.22 -20.34 4.13
CA PRO A 7 33.12 -19.21 3.23
C PRO A 7 32.38 -18.06 3.93
N THR A 8 33.01 -16.89 3.98
CA THR A 8 32.36 -15.63 4.32
C THR A 8 31.41 -15.27 3.19
N PHE A 9 30.10 -15.33 3.44
CA PHE A 9 29.11 -14.71 2.57
C PHE A 9 29.23 -13.20 2.73
N GLN A 10 29.82 -12.54 1.72
CA GLN A 10 29.71 -11.10 1.54
C GLN A 10 28.36 -10.81 0.86
N SER A 11 27.42 -10.26 1.62
CA SER A 11 26.25 -9.60 1.04
C SER A 11 26.69 -8.28 0.41
N THR A 12 26.92 -8.29 -0.90
CA THR A 12 26.86 -7.08 -1.71
C THR A 12 25.45 -6.97 -2.26
N GLU A 13 24.59 -6.16 -1.62
CA GLU A 13 23.32 -5.77 -2.22
C GLU A 13 23.28 -4.25 -2.37
N LYS A 14 23.08 -3.86 -3.64
CA LYS A 14 23.18 -2.52 -4.19
C LYS A 14 21.88 -1.77 -3.90
N ASN A 15 21.93 -0.82 -2.97
CA ASN A 15 20.83 0.11 -2.64
C ASN A 15 20.89 1.40 -3.50
N VAL A 16 20.78 1.30 -4.83
CA VAL A 16 20.80 2.50 -5.71
C VAL A 16 19.77 2.44 -6.86
N THR A 17 19.09 1.31 -7.10
CA THR A 17 18.27 1.12 -8.31
C THR A 17 16.76 1.17 -8.08
N GLU A 18 16.31 1.14 -6.81
CA GLU A 18 14.88 1.09 -6.47
C GLU A 18 14.21 2.47 -6.55
N ASP A 19 14.90 3.54 -6.12
CA ASP A 19 14.31 4.89 -6.06
C ASP A 19 13.97 5.46 -7.45
N ALA A 20 14.88 5.34 -8.42
CA ALA A 20 14.68 5.90 -9.77
C ALA A 20 13.59 5.16 -10.58
N GLN A 21 13.40 3.86 -10.33
CA GLN A 21 12.35 3.08 -10.98
C GLN A 21 10.98 3.39 -10.39
N THR A 22 10.91 3.63 -9.08
CA THR A 22 9.67 3.96 -8.37
C THR A 22 9.18 5.37 -8.73
N GLU A 23 10.09 6.35 -8.84
CA GLU A 23 9.76 7.72 -9.26
C GLU A 23 9.21 7.78 -10.69
N ASN A 24 9.80 7.03 -11.64
CA ASN A 24 9.34 7.00 -13.02
C ASN A 24 7.94 6.37 -13.15
N VAL A 25 7.66 5.35 -12.33
CA VAL A 25 6.35 4.69 -12.25
C VAL A 25 5.30 5.62 -11.63
N MET A 26 5.63 6.33 -10.54
CA MET A 26 4.72 7.27 -9.90
C MET A 26 4.33 8.42 -10.84
N ALA A 27 5.31 9.00 -11.55
CA ALA A 27 5.06 10.06 -12.55
C ALA A 27 4.14 9.61 -13.70
N ASN A 28 4.09 8.30 -13.99
CA ASN A 28 3.18 7.73 -14.99
C ASN A 28 1.74 7.63 -14.48
N LEU A 29 1.53 7.36 -13.19
CA LEU A 29 0.20 7.20 -12.58
C LEU A 29 -0.48 8.53 -12.24
N SER A 30 0.28 9.58 -11.96
CA SER A 30 -0.25 10.93 -11.69
C SER A 30 -1.05 11.50 -12.87
N ASN A 31 -0.71 11.11 -14.10
CA ASN A 31 -1.32 11.61 -15.33
C ASN A 31 -2.20 10.57 -16.04
N ALA A 32 -2.46 9.43 -15.39
CA ALA A 32 -3.28 8.35 -15.92
C ALA A 32 -4.59 8.24 -15.15
N TYR A 33 -5.63 7.78 -15.82
CA TYR A 33 -6.98 7.65 -15.27
C TYR A 33 -7.53 6.23 -15.46
N ALA A 34 -8.64 5.91 -14.77
CA ALA A 34 -9.29 4.61 -14.90
C ALA A 34 -9.68 4.26 -16.35
N SER A 35 -9.99 5.26 -17.18
CA SER A 35 -10.28 5.09 -18.61
C SER A 35 -9.08 4.62 -19.45
N ASP A 36 -7.86 4.83 -18.96
CA ASP A 36 -6.62 4.42 -19.64
C ASP A 36 -6.25 2.97 -19.34
N LEU A 37 -6.90 2.34 -18.35
CA LEU A 37 -6.79 0.93 -18.06
C LEU A 37 -7.49 0.07 -19.12
N LEU A 38 -7.42 -1.25 -18.98
CA LEU A 38 -8.17 -2.16 -19.85
C LEU A 38 -9.67 -1.81 -19.82
N PRO A 39 -10.36 -1.76 -20.98
CA PRO A 39 -9.97 -2.33 -22.28
C PRO A 39 -9.18 -1.41 -23.23
N SER A 40 -8.60 -0.30 -22.77
CA SER A 40 -7.78 0.59 -23.62
C SER A 40 -6.62 -0.15 -24.29
N LYS A 41 -6.25 0.27 -25.51
CA LYS A 41 -5.26 -0.41 -26.37
C LYS A 41 -3.88 -0.50 -25.72
N ASP A 42 -3.48 0.53 -25.00
CA ASP A 42 -2.18 0.65 -24.33
C ASP A 42 -2.28 0.37 -22.82
N GLY A 43 -3.44 -0.07 -22.33
CA GLY A 43 -3.72 -0.19 -20.89
C GLY A 43 -3.13 -1.42 -20.20
N LYS A 44 -2.45 -2.34 -20.92
CA LYS A 44 -1.97 -3.62 -20.37
C LYS A 44 -0.85 -3.45 -19.34
N ASP A 45 0.15 -2.64 -19.65
CA ASP A 45 1.27 -2.41 -18.73
C ASP A 45 0.83 -1.50 -17.58
N LEU A 46 -0.02 -0.51 -17.88
CA LEU A 46 -0.60 0.40 -16.91
C LEU A 46 -1.46 -0.32 -15.86
N ILE A 47 -2.38 -1.20 -16.27
CA ILE A 47 -3.22 -1.96 -15.32
C ILE A 47 -2.37 -2.89 -14.45
N LYS A 48 -1.33 -3.51 -15.02
CA LYS A 48 -0.42 -4.36 -14.26
C LYS A 48 0.31 -3.53 -13.21
N CYS A 49 0.81 -2.36 -13.59
CA CYS A 49 1.48 -1.43 -12.69
C CYS A 49 0.56 -0.96 -11.55
N PHE A 50 -0.64 -0.50 -11.89
CA PHE A 50 -1.63 -0.06 -10.91
C PHE A 50 -2.00 -1.16 -9.92
N LEU A 51 -2.32 -2.37 -10.42
CA LEU A 51 -2.66 -3.51 -9.55
C LEU A 51 -1.49 -3.94 -8.65
N LEU A 52 -0.25 -3.87 -9.14
CA LEU A 52 0.93 -4.13 -8.31
C LEU A 52 1.03 -3.13 -7.14
N GLN A 53 0.73 -1.85 -7.37
CA GLN A 53 0.71 -0.84 -6.31
C GLN A 53 -0.42 -1.10 -5.30
N VAL A 54 -1.63 -1.43 -5.77
CA VAL A 54 -2.74 -1.82 -4.88
C VAL A 54 -2.34 -3.01 -4.01
N VAL A 55 -1.77 -4.06 -4.60
CA VAL A 55 -1.31 -5.23 -3.84
C VAL A 55 -0.21 -4.86 -2.84
N ASN A 56 0.70 -3.95 -3.20
CA ASN A 56 1.74 -3.48 -2.29
C ASN A 56 1.16 -2.75 -1.06
N ILE A 57 0.14 -1.91 -1.26
CA ILE A 57 -0.62 -1.26 -0.18
C ILE A 57 -1.25 -2.32 0.74
N LEU A 58 -1.91 -3.33 0.15
CA LEU A 58 -2.54 -4.41 0.91
C LEU A 58 -1.51 -5.23 1.71
N LEU A 59 -0.38 -5.59 1.11
CA LEU A 59 0.69 -6.33 1.79
C LEU A 59 1.30 -5.52 2.94
N HIS A 60 1.49 -4.21 2.74
CA HIS A 60 1.94 -3.30 3.78
C HIS A 60 0.95 -3.26 4.95
N TYR A 61 -0.35 -3.16 4.65
CA TYR A 61 -1.42 -3.16 5.64
C TYR A 61 -1.49 -4.49 6.41
N ILE A 62 -1.40 -5.64 5.73
CA ILE A 62 -1.37 -6.97 6.36
C ILE A 62 -0.19 -7.08 7.32
N LYS A 63 1.01 -6.70 6.89
CA LYS A 63 2.21 -6.72 7.74
C LYS A 63 2.05 -5.87 9.00
N LYS A 64 1.46 -4.67 8.87
CA LYS A 64 1.16 -3.78 10.00
C LYS A 64 0.02 -4.30 10.89
N SER A 65 -0.95 -4.99 10.32
CA SER A 65 -2.07 -5.57 11.08
C SER A 65 -1.60 -6.64 12.06
N PHE A 66 -0.42 -7.23 11.79
CA PHE A 66 0.21 -8.17 12.70
C PHE A 66 1.26 -7.61 13.66
N ASP A 67 1.42 -6.28 13.72
CA ASP A 67 2.18 -5.64 14.79
C ASP A 67 1.27 -5.39 16.01
N VAL A 68 1.53 -6.12 17.10
CA VAL A 68 0.81 -6.01 18.39
C VAL A 68 0.90 -4.62 19.03
N LYS A 69 1.87 -3.79 18.61
CA LYS A 69 1.99 -2.40 19.09
C LYS A 69 1.10 -1.44 18.30
N SER A 70 0.57 -1.88 17.16
CA SER A 70 -0.26 -1.04 16.31
C SER A 70 -1.67 -0.93 16.90
N LYS A 71 -2.29 0.25 16.79
CA LYS A 71 -3.69 0.44 17.21
C LYS A 71 -4.61 -0.44 16.36
N ILE A 72 -5.60 -1.06 16.99
CA ILE A 72 -6.70 -1.79 16.31
C ILE A 72 -7.53 -0.83 15.44
N LEU A 73 -7.75 0.38 15.95
CA LEU A 73 -8.47 1.45 15.28
C LEU A 73 -7.88 2.79 15.75
N ASP A 74 -7.65 3.70 14.80
CA ASP A 74 -7.46 5.12 15.13
C ASP A 74 -8.84 5.79 15.03
N PHE A 75 -9.51 5.93 16.16
CA PHE A 75 -10.91 6.34 16.20
C PHE A 75 -11.08 7.82 15.87
N HIS A 76 -11.99 8.10 14.93
CA HIS A 76 -12.45 9.44 14.56
C HIS A 76 -13.98 9.47 14.54
N HIS A 77 -14.57 10.56 15.01
CA HIS A 77 -16.02 10.77 14.90
C HIS A 77 -16.43 10.95 13.42
N PRO A 78 -17.67 10.59 13.05
CA PRO A 78 -18.12 10.66 11.66
C PRO A 78 -17.92 12.04 11.00
N HIS A 79 -18.14 13.13 11.73
CA HIS A 79 -17.94 14.48 11.19
C HIS A 79 -16.48 14.76 10.82
N GLN A 80 -15.50 14.23 11.58
CA GLN A 80 -14.09 14.44 11.30
C GLN A 80 -13.68 13.81 9.96
N LEU A 81 -14.20 12.62 9.65
CA LEU A 81 -13.96 11.94 8.37
C LEU A 81 -14.62 12.70 7.21
N LEU A 82 -15.85 13.19 7.41
CA LEU A 82 -16.58 13.96 6.40
C LEU A 82 -15.95 15.33 6.12
N GLU A 83 -15.28 15.93 7.10
CA GLU A 83 -14.60 17.23 6.97
C GLU A 83 -13.25 17.15 6.22
N GLY A 84 -12.85 15.96 5.74
CA GLY A 84 -11.61 15.80 4.97
C GLY A 84 -10.38 15.56 5.85
N LEU A 85 -10.48 14.62 6.79
CA LEU A 85 -9.41 14.27 7.72
C LEU A 85 -8.10 13.96 6.98
N ASP A 86 -7.04 14.72 7.24
CA ASP A 86 -5.74 14.62 6.55
C ASP A 86 -5.83 14.66 5.00
N GLY A 87 -6.87 15.29 4.43
CA GLY A 87 -7.09 15.33 2.98
C GLY A 87 -7.85 14.12 2.42
N PHE A 88 -8.31 13.19 3.26
CA PHE A 88 -9.16 12.08 2.84
C PHE A 88 -10.57 12.58 2.49
N ASN A 89 -10.80 12.80 1.20
CA ASN A 89 -12.06 13.32 0.70
C ASN A 89 -13.06 12.19 0.40
N LEU A 90 -14.27 12.30 0.93
CA LEU A 90 -15.36 11.35 0.69
C LEU A 90 -16.40 11.86 -0.33
N GLU A 91 -16.27 13.11 -0.78
CA GLU A 91 -17.17 13.69 -1.76
C GLU A 91 -16.84 13.19 -3.18
N LEU A 92 -17.88 12.84 -3.94
CA LEU A 92 -17.75 12.45 -5.34
C LEU A 92 -17.82 13.69 -6.24
N SER A 93 -16.94 13.74 -7.25
CA SER A 93 -16.91 14.81 -8.25
C SER A 93 -17.32 14.31 -9.64
N ASP A 94 -17.72 15.22 -10.54
CA ASP A 94 -18.00 14.89 -11.94
C ASP A 94 -16.73 14.58 -12.75
N HIS A 95 -15.55 14.91 -12.20
CA HIS A 95 -14.26 14.68 -12.85
C HIS A 95 -13.56 13.44 -12.25
N PRO A 96 -12.91 12.62 -13.09
CA PRO A 96 -12.17 11.47 -12.59
C PRO A 96 -10.91 11.93 -11.87
N GLU A 97 -10.54 11.19 -10.84
CA GLU A 97 -9.26 11.33 -10.17
C GLU A 97 -8.20 10.45 -10.85
N SER A 98 -6.93 10.83 -10.68
CA SER A 98 -5.81 10.08 -11.24
C SER A 98 -5.66 8.72 -10.56
N LEU A 99 -4.97 7.79 -11.22
CA LEU A 99 -4.65 6.50 -10.62
C LEU A 99 -3.77 6.64 -9.37
N GLU A 100 -2.92 7.68 -9.32
CA GLU A 100 -2.17 8.00 -8.10
C GLU A 100 -3.09 8.36 -6.94
N GLN A 101 -4.09 9.23 -7.16
CA GLN A 101 -5.03 9.62 -6.12
C GLN A 101 -5.83 8.41 -5.60
N LEU A 102 -6.28 7.53 -6.50
CA LEU A 102 -6.96 6.28 -6.09
C LEU A 102 -6.09 5.39 -5.18
N LEU A 103 -4.76 5.39 -5.36
CA LEU A 103 -3.84 4.67 -4.48
C LEU A 103 -3.71 5.35 -3.11
N VAL A 104 -3.72 6.68 -3.07
CA VAL A 104 -3.81 7.46 -1.83
C VAL A 104 -5.10 7.12 -1.09
N ASP A 105 -6.24 7.13 -1.79
CA ASP A 105 -7.54 6.84 -1.18
C ASP A 105 -7.63 5.40 -0.66
N CYS A 106 -7.04 4.43 -1.37
CA CYS A 106 -6.91 3.05 -0.88
C CYS A 106 -6.11 2.99 0.43
N THR A 107 -5.04 3.77 0.52
CA THR A 107 -4.18 3.83 1.71
C THR A 107 -4.92 4.44 2.89
N ASP A 108 -5.61 5.57 2.69
CA ASP A 108 -6.35 6.26 3.74
C ASP A 108 -7.59 5.47 4.18
N THR A 109 -8.28 4.82 3.26
CA THR A 109 -9.39 3.89 3.58
C THR A 109 -8.92 2.82 4.56
N LEU A 110 -7.74 2.22 4.35
CA LEU A 110 -7.19 1.21 5.25
C LEU A 110 -6.69 1.82 6.57
N LYS A 111 -6.08 3.01 6.53
CA LYS A 111 -5.58 3.76 7.71
C LYS A 111 -6.67 3.98 8.75
N TYR A 112 -7.88 4.34 8.30
CA TYR A 112 -9.02 4.64 9.18
C TYR A 112 -9.98 3.45 9.39
N SER A 113 -9.69 2.29 8.78
CA SER A 113 -10.48 1.06 8.98
C SER A 113 -10.17 0.38 10.32
N VAL A 114 -11.13 -0.43 10.80
CA VAL A 114 -10.90 -1.33 11.94
C VAL A 114 -10.04 -2.51 11.48
N LYS A 115 -8.94 -2.78 12.17
CA LYS A 115 -8.13 -3.99 11.95
C LYS A 115 -8.82 -5.19 12.58
N THR A 116 -9.51 -5.96 11.76
CA THR A 116 -10.23 -7.18 12.17
C THR A 116 -9.38 -8.45 12.11
N GLY A 117 -8.13 -8.34 11.64
CA GLY A 117 -7.14 -9.43 11.66
C GLY A 117 -6.60 -9.65 13.08
N ASP A 118 -7.45 -10.20 13.94
CA ASP A 118 -7.25 -10.34 15.37
C ASP A 118 -6.09 -11.29 15.74
N PHE A 119 -5.30 -10.91 16.75
CA PHE A 119 -4.31 -11.75 17.45
C PHE A 119 -4.73 -12.18 18.85
N GLN A 120 -5.97 -11.92 19.26
CA GLN A 120 -6.53 -12.57 20.44
C GLN A 120 -7.24 -13.87 20.04
N ILE A 121 -6.45 -14.85 19.58
CA ILE A 121 -6.71 -16.22 20.05
C ILE A 121 -5.96 -16.32 21.39
N ASP A 122 -6.45 -15.58 22.39
CA ASP A 122 -6.26 -16.00 23.76
C ASP A 122 -7.06 -17.30 23.90
N GLU A 123 -6.34 -18.38 24.20
CA GLU A 123 -6.83 -19.74 24.49
C GLU A 123 -8.33 -19.80 24.84
N LEU A 124 -9.14 -20.33 23.92
CA LEU A 124 -10.27 -21.15 24.34
C LEU A 124 -9.66 -22.46 24.89
N GLU A 125 -9.18 -22.41 26.13
CA GLU A 125 -9.11 -23.61 26.98
C GLU A 125 -10.55 -24.15 27.08
N LEU A 126 -10.78 -25.25 26.38
CA LEU A 126 -11.97 -26.09 26.44
C LEU A 126 -11.59 -27.44 27.06
#